data_AF-A0A1A8Z563-F1
#
_entry.id   AF-A0A1A8Z563-F1
#
_cell.length_a   1.000
_cell.length_b   1.000
_cell.length_c   1.000
_cell.angle_alpha   90.00
_cell.angle_beta   90.00
_cell.angle_gamma   90.00
#
_symmetry.space_group_name_H-M   'P 1'
#
loop_
_entity.id
_entity.type
_entity.pdbx_description
1 polymer ?
#
loop_
_entity_poly.entity_id
_entity_poly.type
_entity_poly.pdbx_seq_one_letter_code
_entity_poly.pdbx_strand_id
1 'polypeptide(L)' 'MGIQFRKRQRFGPLILNFTEHGFSSWSIKIGRWSWNSRTRAHRVDLPGPLSWKQDKSRA' A
#
# COMPACT_ATOMS: atom_id res chain seq x y z
N MET A 1 -9.85 1.17 -27.63
CA MET A 1 -9.95 1.36 -26.17
C MET A 1 -10.01 -0.02 -25.54
N GLY A 2 -9.00 -0.41 -24.76
CA GLY A 2 -8.92 -1.75 -24.17
C GLY A 2 -9.59 -1.80 -22.80
N ILE A 3 -10.28 -2.90 -22.50
CA ILE A 3 -10.81 -3.19 -21.16
C ILE A 3 -9.61 -3.42 -20.24
N GLN A 4 -9.49 -2.64 -19.16
CA GLN A 4 -8.46 -2.86 -18.14
C GLN A 4 -8.99 -3.74 -17.01
N PHE A 5 -8.44 -4.94 -16.83
CA PHE A 5 -8.77 -5.77 -15.67
C PHE A 5 -7.97 -5.34 -14.44
N ARG A 6 -8.69 -4.86 -13.40
CA ARG A 6 -8.15 -4.58 -12.08
C ARG A 6 -9.02 -5.21 -11.01
N LYS A 7 -8.44 -6.02 -10.14
CA LYS A 7 -9.13 -6.62 -9.00
C LYS A 7 -8.41 -6.25 -7.71
N ARG A 8 -9.15 -5.66 -6.77
CA ARG A 8 -8.67 -5.39 -5.41
C ARG A 8 -9.34 -6.37 -4.45
N GLN A 9 -8.53 -7.10 -3.70
CA GLN A 9 -8.98 -8.06 -2.70
C GLN A 9 -8.53 -7.56 -1.32
N ARG A 10 -9.46 -7.33 -0.40
CA ARG A 10 -9.17 -6.85 0.97
C ARG A 10 -9.40 -7.98 1.96
N PHE A 11 -8.36 -8.34 2.71
CA PHE A 11 -8.40 -9.30 3.81
C PHE A 11 -7.94 -8.59 5.09
N GLY A 12 -8.90 -8.01 5.80
CA GLY A 12 -8.63 -7.24 7.03
C GLY A 12 -7.65 -6.07 6.78
N PRO A 13 -6.47 -6.07 7.42
CA PRO A 13 -5.44 -5.05 7.20
C PRO A 13 -4.71 -5.23 5.85
N LEU A 14 -4.79 -6.41 5.23
CA LEU A 14 -4.11 -6.72 3.98
C LEU A 14 -4.96 -6.34 2.77
N ILE A 15 -4.36 -5.64 1.81
CA ILE A 15 -4.96 -5.22 0.55
C ILE A 15 -4.08 -5.77 -0.57
N LEU A 16 -4.63 -6.65 -1.39
CA LEU A 16 -3.96 -7.23 -2.56
C LEU A 16 -4.56 -6.57 -3.82
N ASN A 17 -3.71 -6.17 -4.75
CA ASN A 17 -4.10 -5.59 -6.03
C ASN A 17 -3.57 -6.49 -7.14
N PHE A 18 -4.49 -6.99 -7.96
CA PHE A 18 -4.22 -7.82 -9.13
C PHE A 18 -4.58 -7.02 -10.38
N THR A 19 -3.74 -7.14 -11.41
CA THR A 19 -3.91 -6.51 -12.73
C THR A 19 -3.85 -7.60 -13.80
N GLU A 20 -3.95 -7.23 -15.08
CA GLU A 20 -3.87 -8.16 -16.22
C GLU A 20 -2.62 -9.04 -16.23
N HIS A 21 -1.48 -8.53 -15.77
CA HIS A 21 -0.23 -9.30 -15.64
C HIS A 21 -0.15 -10.14 -14.35
N GLY A 22 -1.24 -10.27 -13.58
CA GLY A 22 -1.28 -11.02 -12.32
C GLY A 22 -1.10 -10.15 -11.07
N PHE A 23 -0.37 -10.67 -10.07
CA PHE A 23 -0.17 -9.99 -8.80
C PHE A 23 0.67 -8.71 -8.98
N SER A 24 0.06 -7.55 -8.73
CA SER A 24 0.70 -6.26 -8.99
C SER A 24 1.33 -5.66 -7.75
N SER A 25 0.58 -5.64 -6.64
CA SER A 25 1.06 -5.04 -5.39
C SER A 25 0.16 -5.39 -4.23
N TRP A 26 0.74 -5.39 -3.05
CA TRP A 26 0.03 -5.54 -1.79
C TRP A 26 0.34 -4.40 -0.82
N SER A 27 -0.57 -4.14 0.10
CA SER A 27 -0.41 -3.16 1.16
C SER A 27 -0.99 -3.70 2.45
N ILE A 28 -0.35 -3.43 3.57
CA ILE A 28 -0.87 -3.68 4.92
C ILE A 28 -1.27 -2.34 5.52
N LYS A 29 -2.43 -2.26 6.16
CA LYS A 29 -2.87 -1.12 6.96
C LYS A 29 -3.39 -1.61 8.31
N ILE A 30 -2.64 -1.36 9.38
CA ILE A 30 -3.00 -1.69 10.75
C ILE A 30 -3.08 -0.39 11.55
N GLY A 31 -4.30 0.06 11.84
CA GLY A 31 -4.54 1.30 12.58
C GLY A 31 -3.87 2.51 11.92
N ARG A 32 -2.92 3.12 12.66
CA ARG A 32 -2.13 4.28 12.25
C ARG A 32 -0.90 3.91 11.41
N TRP A 33 -0.59 2.62 11.29
CA TRP A 33 0.54 2.13 10.50
C TRP A 33 0.06 1.58 9.15
N SER A 34 0.77 1.91 8.08
CA SER A 34 0.57 1.30 6.78
C SER A 34 1.89 1.02 6.09
N TRP A 35 1.92 -0.06 5.32
CA TRP A 35 3.08 -0.48 4.56
C TRP A 35 2.64 -0.90 3.17
N ASN A 36 3.32 -0.41 2.13
CA ASN A 36 2.98 -0.72 0.74
C ASN A 36 4.19 -1.34 0.06
N SER A 37 4.00 -2.53 -0.51
CA SER A 37 5.03 -3.29 -1.22
C SER A 37 5.57 -2.58 -2.47
N ARG A 38 4.75 -1.75 -3.13
CA ARG A 38 5.17 -0.97 -4.31
C ARG A 38 6.15 0.12 -3.93
N THR A 39 5.87 0.86 -2.85
CA THR A 39 6.78 1.91 -2.36
C THR A 39 7.88 1.36 -1.45
N ARG A 40 7.71 0.12 -0.92
CA ARG A 40 8.53 -0.49 0.13
C ARG A 40 8.78 0.49 1.29
N ALA A 41 7.76 1.26 1.64
CA ALA A 41 7.85 2.32 2.64
C ALA A 41 6.75 2.10 3.68
N HIS A 42 7.11 2.22 4.96
CA HIS A 42 6.13 2.33 6.03
C HIS A 42 5.71 3.79 6.25
N ARG A 43 4.46 3.97 6.63
CA ARG A 43 3.88 5.21 7.10
C ARG A 43 3.27 4.99 8.46
N VAL A 44 3.50 5.93 9.37
CA VAL A 44 2.86 5.98 10.68
C VAL A 44 2.17 7.34 10.78
N ASP A 45 0.86 7.32 10.93
CA ASP A 45 0.07 8.52 11.21
C ASP A 45 0.33 8.89 12.68
N LEU A 46 0.94 10.05 12.94
CA LEU A 46 1.18 10.58 14.29
C LEU A 46 -0.04 11.37 14.77
N PRO A 47 -0.32 11.47 16.09
CA PRO A 47 -1.46 12.23 16.58
C PRO A 47 -1.37 13.69 16.09
N GLY A 48 -2.47 14.21 15.51
CA GLY A 48 -2.49 15.49 14.80
C GLY A 48 -2.36 15.36 13.27
N PRO A 49 -2.04 16.45 12.54
CA PRO A 49 -1.89 16.45 11.09
C PRO A 49 -0.54 15.90 10.61
N LEU A 50 0.23 15.27 11.51
CA LEU A 50 1.57 14.79 11.24
C LEU A 50 1.53 13.34 10.77
N SER A 51 2.23 13.05 9.68
CA SER A 51 2.45 11.69 9.21
C SER A 51 3.95 11.47 9.02
N TRP A 52 4.46 10.41 9.62
CA TRP A 52 5.84 9.99 9.43
C TRP A 52 5.88 8.95 8.31
N LYS A 53 6.65 9.23 7.26
CA LYS A 53 6.87 8.34 6.12
C LYS A 53 8.34 7.99 6.08
N GLN A 54 8.67 6.71 5.99
CA GLN A 54 10.03 6.29 5.66
C GLN A 54 10.36 6.80 4.26
N ASP A 55 11.30 7.74 4.18
CA ASP A 55 11.88 8.11 2.91
C ASP A 55 12.99 7.13 2.57
N LYS A 56 12.97 6.60 1.35
CA LYS A 56 13.90 5.57 0.89
C LYS A 56 15.27 6.17 0.49
N SER A 57 15.38 7.50 0.54
CA SER A 57 16.54 8.28 0.13
C SER A 57 17.65 8.38 1.19
N ARG A 58 17.41 7.91 2.43
CA ARG A 58 18.43 7.79 3.48
C ARG A 58 18.55 6.32 3.90
N ALA A 59 19.36 5.57 3.15
CA ALA A 59 20.01 4.36 3.62
C ALA A 59 21.47 4.70 3.88
#